data_AF-Q9NDM0-F1
#
_entry.id   AF-Q9NDM0-F1
#
_cell.length_a   1.000
_cell.length_b   1.000
_cell.length_c   1.000
_cell.angle_alpha   90.00
_cell.angle_beta   90.00
_cell.angle_gamma   90.00
#
_symmetry.space_group_name_H-M   'P 1'
#
loop_
_entity.id
_entity.type
_entity.pdbx_description
1 polymer ?
#
loop_
_entity_poly.entity_id
_entity_poly.type
_entity_poly.pdbx_seq_one_letter_code
_entity_poly.pdbx_strand_id
1 'polypeptide(L)'
;GVNEDTYNPATMHVVSNASCTTNCLAPLAKIINDNFGIEEGLMTTVHATTATQKTVDGPSGKMWRDGRGAAQNIIPAATGA
;
A
#
# COMPACT_ATOMS: atom_id res chain seq x y z
N GLY A 1 2.03 15.20 -6.81
CA GLY A 1 1.03 16.19 -6.42
C GLY A 1 0.46 15.94 -5.05
N VAL A 2 1.32 15.61 -4.07
CA VAL A 2 0.93 15.52 -2.65
C VAL A 2 1.99 16.22 -1.80
N ASN A 3 3.26 15.85 -1.98
CA ASN A 3 4.40 16.40 -1.21
C ASN A 3 5.74 16.37 -1.96
N GLU A 4 5.75 16.22 -3.28
CA GLU A 4 6.99 16.20 -4.07
C GLU A 4 7.81 17.49 -3.94
N ASP A 5 7.16 18.60 -3.60
CA ASP A 5 7.75 19.90 -3.33
C ASP A 5 8.59 19.93 -2.04
N THR A 6 8.40 18.96 -1.13
CA THR A 6 9.21 18.85 0.08
C THR A 6 10.59 18.23 -0.18
N TYR A 7 10.86 17.78 -1.40
CA TYR A 7 12.13 17.17 -1.76
C TYR A 7 13.28 18.19 -1.69
N ASN A 8 14.32 17.85 -0.92
CA ASN A 8 15.55 18.64 -0.85
C ASN A 8 16.73 17.86 -1.44
N PRO A 9 17.25 18.24 -2.63
CA PRO A 9 18.35 17.53 -3.28
C PRO A 9 19.68 17.60 -2.53
N ALA A 10 19.87 18.58 -1.65
CA ALA A 10 21.10 18.74 -0.87
C ALA A 10 21.19 17.76 0.31
N THR A 11 20.07 17.23 0.79
CA THR A 11 20.03 16.37 1.99
C THR A 11 19.36 15.02 1.77
N MET A 12 18.47 14.90 0.78
CA MET A 12 17.67 13.70 0.51
C MET A 12 18.26 12.91 -0.66
N HIS A 13 19.33 12.16 -0.40
CA HIS A 13 20.03 11.38 -1.43
C HIS A 13 19.40 10.01 -1.72
N VAL A 14 18.67 9.44 -0.74
CA VAL A 14 17.93 8.19 -0.90
C VAL A 14 16.49 8.45 -0.51
N VAL A 15 15.59 8.22 -1.46
CA VAL A 15 14.16 8.51 -1.30
C VAL A 15 13.32 7.28 -1.66
N SER A 16 12.11 7.21 -1.10
CA SER A 16 11.12 6.18 -1.42
C SER A 16 9.95 6.82 -2.17
N ASN A 17 9.52 6.20 -3.26
CA ASN A 17 8.31 6.62 -3.98
C ASN A 17 7.01 6.06 -3.37
N ALA A 18 7.07 5.66 -2.10
CA ALA A 18 6.00 4.96 -1.39
C ALA A 18 5.54 3.68 -2.12
N SER A 19 4.31 3.22 -1.84
CA SER A 19 3.71 2.03 -2.45
C SER A 19 2.66 2.38 -3.50
N CYS A 20 2.24 1.42 -4.31
CA CYS A 20 1.12 1.59 -5.25
C CYS A 20 -0.18 2.00 -4.54
N THR A 21 -0.50 1.38 -3.41
CA THR A 21 -1.70 1.68 -2.62
C THR A 21 -1.61 3.08 -1.98
N THR A 22 -0.44 3.48 -1.46
CA THR A 22 -0.24 4.83 -0.90
C THR A 22 -0.42 5.90 -1.97
N ASN A 23 0.13 5.69 -3.17
CA ASN A 23 -0.04 6.63 -4.29
C ASN A 23 -1.49 6.72 -4.78
N CYS A 24 -2.32 5.69 -4.57
CA CYS A 24 -3.76 5.74 -4.82
C CYS A 24 -4.51 6.50 -3.71
N LEU A 25 -4.20 6.20 -2.44
CA LEU A 25 -4.91 6.75 -1.29
C LEU A 25 -4.56 8.22 -1.02
N ALA A 26 -3.28 8.59 -1.08
CA ALA A 26 -2.81 9.90 -0.64
C ALA A 26 -3.42 11.09 -1.40
N PRO A 27 -3.60 11.07 -2.73
CA PRO A 27 -4.28 12.16 -3.44
C PRO A 27 -5.74 12.34 -3.01
N LEU A 28 -6.47 11.24 -2.82
CA LEU A 28 -7.85 11.27 -2.34
C LEU A 28 -7.92 11.81 -0.91
N ALA A 29 -7.09 11.26 -0.01
CA ALA A 29 -7.03 11.69 1.38
C ALA A 29 -6.65 13.17 1.49
N LYS A 30 -5.70 13.66 0.70
CA LYS A 30 -5.31 15.07 0.65
C LYS A 30 -6.50 15.96 0.30
N ILE A 31 -7.19 15.69 -0.81
CA ILE A 31 -8.31 16.53 -1.26
C ILE A 31 -9.43 16.54 -0.21
N ILE A 32 -9.78 15.37 0.33
CA ILE A 32 -10.85 15.28 1.33
C ILE A 32 -10.44 15.99 2.62
N ASN A 33 -9.22 15.78 3.11
CA ASN A 33 -8.75 16.41 4.34
C ASN A 33 -8.63 17.93 4.21
N ASP A 34 -8.08 18.43 3.10
CA ASP A 34 -7.88 19.87 2.88
C ASP A 34 -9.22 20.63 2.80
N ASN A 35 -10.29 19.98 2.30
CA ASN A 35 -11.59 20.63 2.09
C ASN A 35 -12.62 20.35 3.21
N PHE A 36 -12.54 19.18 3.85
CA PHE A 36 -13.58 18.71 4.77
C PHE A 36 -13.04 18.26 6.14
N GLY A 37 -11.73 18.03 6.25
CA GLY A 37 -11.10 17.41 7.42
C GLY A 37 -11.38 15.91 7.53
N ILE A 38 -10.37 15.14 7.92
CA ILE A 38 -10.50 13.73 8.31
C ILE A 38 -10.17 13.62 9.79
N GLU A 39 -11.17 13.32 10.63
CA GLU A 39 -10.96 13.08 12.06
C GLU A 39 -10.39 11.67 12.30
N GLU A 40 -11.00 10.67 11.68
CA GLU A 40 -10.55 9.26 11.71
C GLU A 40 -10.81 8.61 10.35
N GLY A 41 -10.01 7.59 9.99
CA GLY A 41 -10.15 6.89 8.70
C GLY A 41 -9.70 5.44 8.78
N LEU A 42 -10.53 4.55 8.21
CA LEU A 42 -10.18 3.16 7.94
C LEU A 42 -10.33 2.91 6.45
N MET A 43 -9.42 2.13 5.88
CA MET A 43 -9.42 1.81 4.45
C MET A 43 -9.23 0.32 4.24
N THR A 44 -9.70 -0.18 3.10
CA THR A 44 -9.44 -1.53 2.63
C THR A 44 -9.18 -1.45 1.13
N THR A 45 -8.19 -2.18 0.65
CA THR A 45 -7.91 -2.33 -0.78
C THR A 45 -8.24 -3.75 -1.22
N VAL A 46 -9.00 -3.88 -2.31
CA VAL A 46 -9.11 -5.16 -3.02
C VAL A 46 -7.94 -5.22 -3.98
N HIS A 47 -6.83 -5.79 -3.51
CA HIS A 47 -5.56 -5.77 -4.22
C HIS A 47 -5.42 -7.00 -5.13
N ALA A 48 -4.93 -6.78 -6.35
CA ALA A 48 -4.61 -7.87 -7.27
C ALA A 48 -3.44 -8.72 -6.75
N THR A 49 -3.40 -9.99 -7.13
CA THR A 49 -2.29 -10.88 -6.75
C THR A 49 -0.96 -10.39 -7.35
N THR A 50 0.13 -10.50 -6.59
CA THR A 50 1.47 -10.06 -7.04
C THR A 50 2.49 -11.22 -7.07
N ALA A 51 3.70 -10.94 -7.55
CA ALA A 51 4.77 -11.93 -7.69
C ALA A 51 5.27 -12.53 -6.36
N THR A 52 4.98 -11.91 -5.22
CA THR A 52 5.39 -12.44 -3.90
C THR A 52 4.50 -13.58 -3.43
N GLN A 53 3.26 -13.67 -3.95
CA GLN A 53 2.29 -14.71 -3.61
C GLN A 53 2.56 -15.99 -4.42
N LYS A 54 1.98 -17.11 -3.98
CA LYS A 54 2.28 -18.45 -4.53
C LYS A 54 1.16 -18.93 -5.46
N THR A 55 1.51 -19.63 -6.54
CA THR A 55 0.54 -20.18 -7.49
C THR A 55 -0.34 -21.26 -6.84
N VAL A 56 0.26 -22.11 -6.01
CA VAL A 56 -0.37 -23.12 -5.15
C VAL A 56 0.14 -22.96 -3.72
N ASP A 57 -0.48 -23.66 -2.76
CA ASP A 57 -0.06 -23.62 -1.35
C ASP A 57 1.43 -23.96 -1.20
N GLY A 58 2.17 -23.07 -0.53
CA GLY A 58 3.62 -23.21 -0.32
C GLY A 58 4.15 -22.36 0.85
N PRO A 59 5.43 -22.51 1.19
CA PRO A 59 6.00 -21.83 2.36
C PRO A 59 6.01 -20.30 2.20
N SER A 60 5.51 -19.61 3.23
CA SER A 60 5.67 -18.17 3.42
C SER A 60 5.91 -17.88 4.90
N GLY A 61 7.19 -17.88 5.31
CA GLY A 61 7.55 -17.93 6.72
C GLY A 61 7.05 -16.77 7.57
N LYS A 62 7.09 -15.54 7.04
CA LYS A 62 6.65 -14.33 7.75
C LYS A 62 5.14 -14.06 7.61
N MET A 63 4.51 -14.51 6.52
CA MET A 63 3.12 -14.19 6.18
C MET A 63 2.43 -15.46 5.70
N TRP A 64 1.93 -16.28 6.63
CA TRP A 64 1.41 -17.62 6.32
C TRP A 64 0.26 -17.60 5.31
N ARG A 65 -0.59 -16.56 5.36
CA ARG A 65 -1.72 -16.41 4.44
C ARG A 65 -1.26 -16.15 3.00
N ASP A 66 -0.14 -15.46 2.79
CA ASP A 66 0.44 -15.20 1.46
C ASP A 66 1.06 -16.45 0.82
N GLY A 67 1.29 -17.49 1.63
CA GLY A 67 1.72 -18.80 1.16
C GLY A 67 0.59 -19.62 0.54
N ARG A 68 -0.67 -19.21 0.72
CA ARG A 68 -1.83 -19.91 0.14
C ARG A 68 -1.95 -19.64 -1.36
N GLY A 69 -2.51 -20.59 -2.11
CA GLY A 69 -2.69 -20.50 -3.56
C GLY A 69 -3.45 -19.24 -3.95
N ALA A 70 -2.77 -18.31 -4.63
CA ALA A 70 -3.24 -16.94 -4.85
C ALA A 70 -4.46 -16.86 -5.77
N ALA A 71 -4.55 -17.75 -6.77
CA ALA A 71 -5.65 -17.78 -7.73
C ALA A 71 -6.91 -18.51 -7.21
N GLN A 72 -6.85 -19.08 -6.00
CA GLN A 72 -7.90 -19.94 -5.44
C GLN A 72 -8.55 -19.35 -4.19
N ASN A 73 -7.99 -18.28 -3.63
CA ASN A 73 -8.35 -17.77 -2.30
C ASN A 73 -8.55 -16.26 -2.31
N ILE A 74 -9.43 -15.79 -1.41
CA ILE A 74 -9.38 -14.41 -0.93
C ILE A 74 -8.44 -14.40 0.27
N ILE A 75 -7.36 -13.61 0.18
CA ILE A 75 -6.28 -13.61 1.17
C ILE A 75 -6.27 -12.26 1.90
N PRO A 76 -6.71 -12.20 3.18
CA PRO A 76 -6.59 -10.97 3.95
C PRO A 76 -5.15 -10.75 4.36
N ALA A 77 -4.62 -9.57 4.03
CA ALA A 77 -3.26 -9.12 4.33
C ALA A 77 -3.28 -7.73 4.97
N ALA A 78 -2.25 -7.42 5.77
CA ALA A 78 -2.06 -6.09 6.32
C ALA A 78 -1.38 -5.17 5.27
N THR A 79 -1.67 -3.88 5.33
CA THR A 79 -1.03 -2.85 4.50
C THR A 79 -0.51 -1.73 5.38
N GLY A 80 0.61 -1.13 4.99
CA GLY A 80 1.16 0.09 5.61
C GLY A 80 0.86 1.36 4.81
N ALA A 81 -0.06 1.27 3.85
CA ALA A 81 -0.49 2.38 3.02
C ALA A 81 -1.46 3.31 3.74
#